data_AF-X1GK02-F1
#
_entry.id   AF-X1GK02-F1
#
_cell.length_a   1.000
_cell.length_b   1.000
_cell.length_c   1.000
_cell.angle_alpha   90.00
_cell.angle_beta   90.00
_cell.angle_gamma   90.00
#
_symmetry.space_group_name_H-M   'P 1'
#
loop_
_entity.id
_entity.type
_entity.pdbx_description
1 polymer ?
#
loop_
_entity_poly.entity_id
_entity_poly.type
_entity_poly.pdbx_seq_one_letter_code
_entity_poly.pdbx_strand_id
1 'polypeptide(L)'
;MSLGVGLMEIPKELKIVEGFYLTDGGSIVLVAEEPNGTRHQITLAQHMFLEIFDPNLLPGRLYFDHLMVPIRSEMEAKLIALIQVSEIHPVEPLESEKNKSSTRDGPVVVVGDDLKEYYAKMSEGMEEVIRHLIENLINFVQSREYVRIAKKFEE
;
A
#
# COMPACT_ATOMS: atom_id res chain seq x y z
N MET A 1 -27.67 -8.94 16.37
CA MET A 1 -26.82 -7.88 16.93
C MET A 1 -26.29 -7.09 15.74
N SER A 2 -26.74 -5.85 15.58
CA SER A 2 -26.30 -4.99 14.48
C SER A 2 -24.94 -4.43 14.88
N LEU A 3 -23.87 -4.91 14.23
CA LEU A 3 -22.58 -4.24 14.25
C LEU A 3 -22.80 -2.92 13.51
N GLY A 4 -22.71 -1.81 14.25
CA GLY A 4 -22.72 -0.49 13.66
C GLY A 4 -21.61 -0.43 12.63
N VAL A 5 -21.99 -0.27 11.36
CA VAL A 5 -21.04 0.08 10.30
C VAL A 5 -20.55 1.47 10.68
N GLY A 6 -19.40 1.53 11.34
CA GLY A 6 -18.71 2.79 11.56
C GLY A 6 -18.55 3.44 10.19
N LEU A 7 -19.13 4.62 10.01
CA LEU A 7 -18.98 5.35 8.75
C LEU A 7 -17.49 5.62 8.59
N MET A 8 -16.93 5.00 7.56
CA MET A 8 -15.55 5.19 7.18
C MET A 8 -15.43 6.57 6.55
N GLU A 9 -14.77 7.49 7.25
CA GLU A 9 -14.57 8.86 6.78
C GLU A 9 -13.17 9.01 6.20
N ILE A 10 -13.10 9.32 4.90
CA ILE A 10 -11.83 9.65 4.24
C ILE A 10 -11.46 11.10 4.62
N PRO A 11 -10.25 11.35 5.13
CA PRO A 11 -9.78 12.69 5.43
C PRO A 11 -9.78 13.61 4.21
N LYS A 12 -9.73 14.92 4.43
CA LYS A 12 -9.67 15.90 3.34
C LYS A 12 -8.26 16.08 2.78
N GLU A 13 -7.25 15.76 3.57
CA GLU A 13 -5.85 16.02 3.28
C GLU A 13 -4.99 14.93 3.92
N LEU A 14 -3.99 14.46 3.18
CA LEU A 14 -3.02 13.47 3.61
C LEU A 14 -1.65 13.85 3.06
N LYS A 15 -0.60 13.57 3.84
CA LYS A 15 0.79 13.44 3.36
C LYS A 15 1.20 11.98 3.44
N ILE A 16 1.84 11.45 2.41
CA ILE A 16 2.37 10.08 2.42
C ILE A 16 3.78 10.11 2.99
N VAL A 17 3.99 9.37 4.08
CA VAL A 17 5.22 9.43 4.86
C VAL A 17 6.04 8.14 4.78
N GLU A 18 5.40 7.02 4.47
CA GLU A 18 6.06 5.72 4.29
C GLU A 18 5.37 4.91 3.20
N GLY A 19 6.11 3.99 2.58
CA GLY A 19 5.59 3.06 1.57
C GLY A 19 6.38 1.76 1.58
N PHE A 20 5.67 0.64 1.51
CA PHE A 20 6.24 -0.69 1.58
C PHE A 20 5.67 -1.58 0.48
N TYR A 21 6.55 -2.36 -0.15
CA TYR A 21 6.18 -3.49 -0.98
C TYR A 21 6.40 -4.79 -0.20
N LEU A 22 5.36 -5.60 -0.07
CA LEU A 22 5.43 -6.87 0.65
C LEU A 22 5.70 -8.03 -0.30
N THR A 23 6.55 -8.95 0.14
CA THR A 23 6.91 -10.18 -0.61
C THR A 23 5.90 -11.31 -0.40
N ASP A 24 4.66 -10.96 -0.03
CA ASP A 24 3.56 -11.88 0.25
C ASP A 24 2.74 -12.23 -1.00
N GLY A 25 3.13 -11.71 -2.16
CA GLY A 25 2.31 -11.68 -3.38
C GLY A 25 2.13 -10.27 -3.95
N GLY A 26 2.90 -9.29 -3.47
CA GLY A 26 2.96 -7.95 -4.03
C GLY A 26 1.99 -6.97 -3.38
N SER A 27 1.63 -7.18 -2.11
CA SER A 27 0.82 -6.20 -1.39
C SER A 27 1.58 -4.88 -1.25
N ILE A 28 0.86 -3.77 -1.40
CA ILE A 28 1.38 -2.42 -1.20
C ILE A 28 0.78 -1.84 0.06
N VAL A 29 1.62 -1.28 0.93
CA VAL A 29 1.19 -0.54 2.12
C VAL A 29 1.73 0.88 2.04
N LEU A 30 0.84 1.86 2.14
CA LEU A 30 1.21 3.26 2.31
C LEU A 30 0.81 3.71 3.70
N VAL A 31 1.67 4.48 4.37
CA VAL A 31 1.32 5.17 5.60
C VAL A 31 1.18 6.64 5.28
N ALA A 32 0.01 7.17 5.61
CA ALA A 32 -0.34 8.56 5.42
C ALA A 32 -0.52 9.24 6.78
N GLU A 33 -0.36 10.55 6.82
CA GLU A 33 -0.59 11.34 8.03
C GLU A 33 -1.43 12.58 7.68
N GLU A 34 -2.37 12.92 8.56
CA GLU A 34 -3.14 14.16 8.51
C GLU A 34 -2.33 15.34 9.06
N PRO A 35 -2.75 16.60 8.81
CA PRO A 35 -2.11 17.78 9.40
C PRO A 35 -2.06 17.80 10.93
N ASN A 36 -2.99 17.09 11.60
CA ASN A 36 -3.03 16.95 13.06
C ASN A 36 -2.10 15.85 13.61
N GLY A 37 -1.38 15.12 12.75
CA GLY A 37 -0.49 14.02 13.12
C GLY A 37 -1.16 12.65 13.21
N THR A 38 -2.46 12.54 12.97
CA THR A 38 -3.15 11.24 12.88
C THR A 38 -2.59 10.44 11.72
N ARG A 39 -2.22 9.18 11.97
CA ARG A 39 -1.69 8.27 10.95
C ARG A 39 -2.78 7.33 10.46
N HIS A 40 -2.77 7.10 9.15
CA HIS A 40 -3.66 6.18 8.45
C HIS A 40 -2.85 5.17 7.67
N GLN A 41 -3.38 3.95 7.58
CA GLN A 41 -2.78 2.89 6.77
C GLN A 41 -3.66 2.60 5.56
N ILE A 42 -3.07 2.67 4.37
CA ILE A 42 -3.71 2.30 3.10
C ILE A 42 -3.06 1.00 2.65
N THR A 43 -3.84 -0.05 2.44
CA THR A 43 -3.31 -1.37 2.07
C THR A 43 -4.01 -1.89 0.84
N LEU A 44 -3.23 -2.19 -0.20
CA LEU A 44 -3.67 -2.96 -1.35
C LEU A 44 -3.14 -4.38 -1.21
N ALA A 45 -4.00 -5.32 -0.83
CA ALA A 45 -3.68 -6.74 -0.82
C ALA A 45 -3.83 -7.28 -2.24
N GLN A 46 -2.74 -7.61 -2.95
CA GLN A 46 -2.80 -8.02 -4.36
C GLN A 46 -2.98 -9.53 -4.53
N HIS A 47 -1.88 -10.29 -4.54
CA HIS A 47 -1.88 -11.73 -4.77
C HIS A 47 -1.44 -12.52 -3.54
N MET A 48 -1.87 -12.08 -2.37
CA MET A 48 -1.45 -12.67 -1.10
C MET A 48 -1.63 -14.20 -1.07
N PHE A 49 -0.59 -14.90 -0.62
CA PHE A 49 -0.71 -16.31 -0.26
C PHE A 49 -1.61 -16.45 0.98
N LEU A 50 -2.88 -16.84 0.76
CA LEU A 50 -3.90 -16.98 1.80
C LEU A 50 -3.50 -17.91 2.96
N GLU A 51 -2.54 -18.81 2.73
CA GLU A 51 -2.07 -19.79 3.72
C GLU A 51 -1.14 -19.18 4.78
N ILE A 52 -0.58 -17.98 4.53
CA ILE A 52 0.50 -17.39 5.36
C ILE A 52 0.06 -16.06 5.99
N PHE A 53 -0.96 -15.38 5.47
CA PHE A 53 -1.28 -14.01 5.83
C PHE A 53 -2.61 -13.84 6.59
N ASP A 54 -2.87 -12.61 7.05
CA ASP A 54 -4.07 -12.23 7.81
C ASP A 54 -5.36 -12.72 7.11
N PRO A 55 -6.15 -13.62 7.74
CA PRO A 55 -7.36 -14.15 7.14
C PRO A 55 -8.46 -13.10 6.91
N ASN A 56 -8.30 -11.89 7.47
CA ASN A 56 -9.23 -10.79 7.27
C ASN A 56 -8.92 -9.94 6.02
N LEU A 57 -7.78 -10.18 5.38
CA LEU A 57 -7.38 -9.49 4.16
C LEU A 57 -7.65 -10.38 2.94
N LEU A 58 -8.52 -9.91 2.06
CA LEU A 58 -8.88 -10.59 0.82
C LEU A 58 -7.98 -10.11 -0.32
N PRO A 59 -7.43 -11.01 -1.14
CA PRO A 59 -6.66 -10.63 -2.32
C PRO A 59 -7.48 -9.79 -3.30
N GLY A 60 -6.80 -8.88 -3.99
CA GLY A 60 -7.39 -7.87 -4.86
C GLY A 60 -8.24 -6.82 -4.14
N ARG A 61 -7.97 -6.50 -2.87
CA ARG A 61 -8.76 -5.51 -2.11
C ARG A 61 -7.94 -4.35 -1.60
N LEU A 62 -8.60 -3.19 -1.59
CA LEU A 62 -8.10 -1.95 -1.02
C LEU A 62 -8.71 -1.78 0.39
N TYR A 63 -7.88 -1.40 1.33
CA TYR A 63 -8.23 -1.14 2.72
C TYR A 63 -7.73 0.25 3.12
N PHE A 64 -8.48 0.91 3.99
CA PHE A 64 -8.04 2.10 4.70
C PHE A 64 -8.36 1.92 6.18
N ASP A 65 -7.35 2.04 7.04
CA ASP A 65 -7.39 1.71 8.48
C ASP A 65 -8.03 0.34 8.77
N HIS A 66 -7.61 -0.67 8.01
CA HIS A 66 -8.10 -2.06 8.09
C HIS A 66 -9.57 -2.25 7.67
N LEU A 67 -10.28 -1.18 7.30
CA LEU A 67 -11.62 -1.27 6.75
C LEU A 67 -11.57 -1.45 5.23
N MET A 68 -12.29 -2.45 4.75
CA MET A 68 -12.35 -2.77 3.32
C MET A 68 -13.09 -1.66 2.56
N VAL A 69 -12.43 -1.10 1.56
CA VAL A 69 -13.00 -0.09 0.67
C VAL A 69 -13.88 -0.80 -0.37
N PRO A 70 -15.18 -0.44 -0.51
CA PRO A 70 -16.03 -1.05 -1.53
C PRO A 70 -15.55 -0.72 -2.94
N ILE A 71 -15.50 -1.74 -3.78
CA ILE A 71 -14.98 -1.69 -5.14
C ILE A 71 -15.80 -0.72 -5.98
N ARG A 72 -15.13 0.18 -6.72
CA ARG A 72 -15.76 1.16 -7.62
C ARG A 72 -16.79 2.06 -6.93
N SER A 73 -16.63 2.28 -5.63
CA SER A 73 -17.47 3.20 -4.86
C SER A 73 -16.98 4.64 -4.97
N GLU A 74 -17.83 5.59 -4.59
CA GLU A 74 -17.43 6.99 -4.43
C GLU A 74 -16.28 7.13 -3.41
N MET A 75 -16.25 6.27 -2.40
CA MET A 75 -15.20 6.25 -1.38
C MET A 75 -13.84 5.82 -1.96
N GLU A 76 -13.82 4.76 -2.78
CA GLU A 76 -12.63 4.36 -3.54
C GLU A 76 -12.12 5.51 -4.40
N ALA A 77 -13.02 6.14 -5.17
CA ALA A 77 -12.66 7.25 -6.04
C ALA A 77 -12.07 8.44 -5.26
N LYS A 78 -12.67 8.80 -4.11
CA LYS A 78 -12.16 9.86 -3.22
C LYS A 78 -10.79 9.52 -2.66
N LEU A 79 -10.60 8.31 -2.16
CA LEU A 79 -9.33 7.87 -1.59
C LEU A 79 -8.22 7.88 -2.66
N ILE A 80 -8.49 7.34 -3.85
CA ILE A 80 -7.52 7.35 -4.96
C ILE A 80 -7.18 8.77 -5.40
N ALA A 81 -8.18 9.65 -5.54
CA ALA A 81 -7.94 11.05 -5.89
C ALA A 81 -7.10 11.77 -4.82
N LEU A 82 -7.36 11.49 -3.54
CA LEU A 82 -6.61 12.05 -2.42
C LEU A 82 -5.15 11.58 -2.43
N ILE A 83 -4.90 10.27 -2.59
CA ILE A 83 -3.55 9.71 -2.68
C ILE A 83 -2.78 10.34 -3.85
N GLN A 84 -3.42 10.49 -5.00
CA GLN A 84 -2.79 11.01 -6.22
C GLN A 84 -2.27 12.45 -6.07
N VAL A 85 -2.91 13.26 -5.23
CA VAL A 85 -2.52 14.66 -4.98
C VAL A 85 -1.80 14.87 -3.65
N SER A 86 -1.63 13.80 -2.86
CA SER A 86 -0.95 13.88 -1.57
C SER A 86 0.53 14.21 -1.74
N GLU A 87 1.05 15.10 -0.90
CA GLU A 87 2.49 15.34 -0.86
C GLU A 87 3.22 14.12 -0.28
N ILE A 88 4.46 13.89 -0.74
CA ILE A 88 5.31 12.82 -0.23
C ILE A 88 6.37 13.45 0.67
N HIS A 89 6.38 13.06 1.95
CA HIS A 89 7.33 13.53 2.96
C HIS A 89 7.94 12.31 3.67
N PRO A 90 8.90 11.62 3.03
CA PRO A 90 9.44 10.39 3.59
C PRO A 90 10.04 10.65 4.97
N VAL A 91 9.69 9.82 5.96
CA VAL A 91 10.37 9.87 7.25
C VAL A 91 11.79 9.37 7.05
N GLU A 92 12.79 10.20 7.36
CA GLU A 92 14.18 9.73 7.33
C GLU A 92 14.37 8.61 8.36
N PRO A 93 14.97 7.47 7.97
CA PRO A 93 15.32 6.44 8.93
C PRO A 93 16.29 7.01 9.97
N LEU A 94 16.00 6.81 11.24
CA LEU A 94 16.92 7.15 12.34
C LEU A 94 18.28 6.50 12.05
N GLU A 95 19.39 7.23 12.26
CA GLU A 95 20.75 6.75 11.95
C GLU A 95 21.10 5.37 12.55
N SER A 96 20.44 4.99 13.65
CA SER A 96 20.55 3.67 14.27
C SER A 96 20.08 2.50 13.40
N GLU A 97 19.25 2.74 12.38
CA GLU A 97 18.74 1.71 11.47
C GLU A 97 19.60 1.56 10.21
N LYS A 98 20.33 2.61 9.79
CA LYS A 98 21.30 2.53 8.69
C LYS A 98 22.39 1.48 8.96
N ASN A 99 22.77 1.31 10.23
CA ASN A 99 23.79 0.36 10.65
C ASN A 99 23.30 -1.10 10.80
N LYS A 100 22.00 -1.38 10.66
CA LYS A 100 21.47 -2.76 10.68
C LYS A 100 21.31 -3.36 9.27
N SER A 101 21.36 -2.52 8.23
CA SER A 101 21.26 -2.96 6.83
C SER A 101 22.60 -3.44 6.23
N SER A 102 23.73 -3.34 6.95
CA SER A 102 25.05 -3.70 6.44
C SER A 102 25.46 -5.15 6.69
N THR A 103 24.53 -6.11 6.61
CA THR A 103 24.88 -7.54 6.63
C THR A 103 24.09 -8.34 5.60
N ARG A 104 24.54 -8.27 4.34
CA ARG A 104 24.50 -9.37 3.35
C ARG A 104 25.27 -8.94 2.10
N ASP A 105 26.61 -8.96 2.19
CA ASP A 105 27.53 -8.90 1.03
C ASP A 105 27.48 -10.25 0.27
N GLY A 106 26.32 -10.59 -0.28
CA GLY A 106 26.13 -11.75 -1.14
C GLY A 106 25.22 -11.38 -2.30
N PRO A 107 25.35 -12.04 -3.47
CA PRO A 107 24.50 -11.75 -4.62
C PRO A 107 23.04 -12.01 -4.25
N VAL A 108 22.23 -10.95 -4.16
CA VAL A 108 20.78 -11.05 -4.01
C VAL A 108 20.20 -11.38 -5.39
N VAL A 109 19.71 -12.60 -5.55
CA VAL A 109 18.95 -13.00 -6.73
C VAL A 109 17.51 -12.49 -6.55
N VAL A 110 17.18 -11.39 -7.21
CA VAL A 110 15.82 -10.84 -7.23
C VAL A 110 15.01 -11.60 -8.28
N VAL A 111 13.98 -12.33 -7.84
CA VAL A 111 13.08 -13.09 -8.71
C VAL A 111 11.76 -12.33 -8.82
N GLY A 112 11.42 -11.88 -10.02
CA GLY A 112 10.22 -11.08 -10.31
C GLY A 112 10.60 -9.67 -10.78
N ASP A 113 9.96 -9.21 -11.85
CA ASP A 113 10.26 -7.90 -12.44
C ASP A 113 9.81 -6.75 -11.52
N ASP A 114 8.69 -6.91 -10.81
CA ASP A 114 8.18 -5.93 -9.84
C ASP A 114 9.17 -5.67 -8.69
N LEU A 115 9.83 -6.71 -8.19
CA LEU A 115 10.85 -6.57 -7.14
C LEU A 115 12.11 -5.90 -7.68
N LYS A 116 12.51 -6.16 -8.93
CA LYS A 116 13.66 -5.47 -9.54
C LYS A 116 13.40 -3.98 -9.65
N GLU A 117 12.19 -3.59 -10.09
CA GLU A 117 11.80 -2.19 -10.19
C GLU A 117 11.77 -1.51 -8.82
N TYR A 118 11.19 -2.16 -7.81
CA TYR A 118 11.20 -1.65 -6.43
C TYR A 118 12.62 -1.43 -5.89
N TYR A 119 13.53 -2.40 -6.06
CA TYR A 119 14.92 -2.25 -5.60
C TYR A 119 15.72 -1.24 -6.43
N ALA A 120 15.41 -1.08 -7.71
CA ALA A 120 15.99 0.00 -8.52
C ALA A 120 15.60 1.37 -7.95
N LYS A 121 14.32 1.56 -7.61
CA LYS A 121 13.82 2.80 -7.00
C LYS A 121 14.38 3.07 -5.61
N MET A 122 14.62 2.02 -4.81
CA MET A 122 15.32 2.16 -3.52
C MET A 122 16.71 2.81 -3.66
N SER A 123 17.41 2.61 -4.77
CA SER A 123 18.70 3.26 -5.02
C SER A 123 18.59 4.75 -5.39
N GLU A 124 17.41 5.20 -5.82
CA GLU A 124 17.11 6.59 -6.18
C GLU A 124 16.64 7.42 -4.97
N GLY A 125 16.05 6.78 -3.96
CA GLY A 125 15.64 7.40 -2.69
C GLY A 125 14.22 7.02 -2.25
N MET A 126 13.90 7.26 -0.98
CA MET A 126 12.59 6.86 -0.42
C MET A 126 11.40 7.57 -1.05
N GLU A 127 11.57 8.82 -1.48
CA GLU A 127 10.51 9.55 -2.19
C GLU A 127 10.13 8.84 -3.50
N GLU A 128 11.13 8.42 -4.28
CA GLU A 128 10.93 7.71 -5.55
C GLU A 128 10.32 6.33 -5.36
N VAL A 129 10.68 5.63 -4.27
CA VAL A 129 10.02 4.39 -3.88
C VAL A 129 8.54 4.62 -3.61
N ILE A 130 8.19 5.60 -2.76
CA ILE A 130 6.80 5.90 -2.42
C ILE A 130 6.03 6.30 -3.67
N ARG A 131 6.60 7.15 -4.54
CA ARG A 131 6.01 7.57 -5.81
C ARG A 131 5.69 6.38 -6.71
N HIS A 132 6.65 5.48 -6.89
CA HIS A 132 6.46 4.25 -7.67
C HIS A 132 5.36 3.35 -7.09
N LEU A 133 5.30 3.20 -5.76
CA LEU A 133 4.25 2.43 -5.11
C LEU A 133 2.85 3.06 -5.26
N ILE A 134 2.76 4.38 -5.17
CA ILE A 134 1.51 5.12 -5.43
C ILE A 134 1.04 4.86 -6.86
N GLU A 135 1.94 4.98 -7.84
CA GLU A 135 1.62 4.72 -9.25
C GLU A 135 1.11 3.28 -9.46
N ASN A 136 1.82 2.28 -8.91
CA ASN A 136 1.42 0.88 -9.01
C ASN A 136 0.07 0.60 -8.34
N LEU A 137 -0.16 1.15 -7.15
CA LEU A 137 -1.43 1.02 -6.44
C LEU A 137 -2.57 1.61 -7.26
N ILE A 138 -2.43 2.84 -7.76
CA ILE A 138 -3.46 3.52 -8.55
C ILE A 138 -3.74 2.76 -9.85
N ASN A 139 -2.68 2.39 -10.58
CA ASN A 139 -2.80 1.66 -11.84
C ASN A 139 -3.53 0.33 -11.64
N PHE A 140 -3.17 -0.42 -10.60
CA PHE A 140 -3.84 -1.68 -10.29
C PHE A 140 -5.30 -1.44 -9.93
N VAL A 141 -5.61 -0.54 -8.98
CA VAL A 141 -6.99 -0.26 -8.55
C VAL A 141 -7.84 0.19 -9.74
N GLN A 142 -7.31 0.98 -10.68
CA GLN A 142 -8.05 1.42 -11.87
C GLN A 142 -8.20 0.34 -12.95
N SER A 143 -7.44 -0.75 -12.87
CA SER A 143 -7.47 -1.82 -13.87
C SER A 143 -8.77 -2.64 -13.84
N ARG A 144 -9.05 -3.36 -14.94
CA ARG A 144 -10.10 -4.39 -14.97
C ARG A 144 -9.72 -5.62 -14.15
N GLU A 145 -8.42 -5.85 -13.97
CA GLU A 145 -7.89 -6.98 -13.22
C GLU A 145 -8.24 -6.88 -11.74
N TYR A 146 -8.15 -5.70 -11.15
CA TYR A 146 -8.58 -5.45 -9.77
C TYR A 146 -10.01 -5.96 -9.51
N VAL A 147 -10.97 -5.56 -10.35
CA VAL A 147 -12.37 -6.00 -10.23
C VAL A 147 -12.51 -7.51 -10.41
N ARG A 148 -11.74 -8.11 -11.34
CA ARG A 148 -11.78 -9.54 -11.62
C ARG A 148 -11.28 -10.36 -10.42
N ILE A 149 -10.14 -9.97 -9.84
CA ILE A 149 -9.56 -10.66 -8.69
C ILE A 149 -10.47 -10.49 -7.47
N ALA A 150 -10.91 -9.27 -7.21
CA ALA A 150 -11.75 -8.97 -6.07
C ALA A 150 -13.03 -9.83 -6.05
N LYS A 151 -13.71 -9.97 -7.19
CA LYS A 151 -14.92 -10.81 -7.30
C LYS A 151 -14.67 -12.29 -7.05
N LYS A 152 -13.49 -12.81 -7.42
CA LYS A 152 -13.13 -14.22 -7.21
C LYS A 152 -13.14 -14.61 -5.73
N PHE A 153 -12.90 -13.66 -4.84
CA PHE A 153 -12.84 -13.88 -3.38
C PHE A 153 -14.09 -13.35 -2.64
N GLU A 154 -15.14 -12.93 -3.35
CA GLU A 154 -16.46 -12.60 -2.78
C GLU A 154 -17.45 -13.77 -2.81
N GLU A 155 -17.12 -14.84 -3.52
CA GLU A 155 -17.93 -16.07 -3.68
C GLU A 155 -17.61 -17.11 -2.59
#